data_AF-A0A132MZY6-F1
#
_entry.id   AF-A0A132MZY6-F1
#
_cell.length_a   1.000
_cell.length_b   1.000
_cell.length_c   1.000
_cell.angle_alpha   90.00
_cell.angle_beta   90.00
_cell.angle_gamma   90.00
#
_symmetry.space_group_name_H-M   'P 1'
#
loop_
_entity.id
_entity.type
_entity.pdbx_description
1 polymer ?
#
loop_
_entity_poly.entity_id
_entity_poly.type
_entity_poly.pdbx_seq_one_letter_code
_entity_poly.pdbx_strand_id
1 'polypeptide(L)'
;MTDLVPDPIDQLRNDLEDALARIRRLEKQLAELHDQVSELAAASPAAGLEPDEPEAENAEQLNLIYYSEGSEEYARELRALAAWVRDVLIPFYGREPSSTRPWCPRWWAHPEAVTRLHSLWLAWQELTDPAAGRLGLKTWERDYLDPTMRELRAPDGPFSACSQAMHGHEAQHRLLDPPQVEDVPPL
;
A
#
# COMPACT_ATOMS: atom_id res chain seq x y z
N MET A 1 38.86 6.54 -54.90
CA MET A 1 38.00 6.97 -53.79
C MET A 1 37.59 5.71 -53.07
N THR A 2 38.39 5.30 -52.09
CA THR A 2 38.16 4.05 -51.35
C THR A 2 37.90 4.49 -49.93
N ASP A 3 36.63 4.49 -49.53
CA ASP A 3 36.23 4.76 -48.16
C ASP A 3 36.77 3.64 -47.27
N LEU A 4 37.67 3.99 -46.34
CA LEU A 4 38.16 3.09 -45.31
C LEU A 4 37.00 2.80 -44.36
N VAL A 5 36.48 1.57 -44.41
CA VAL A 5 35.62 1.03 -43.35
C VAL A 5 36.49 0.96 -42.07
N PRO A 6 36.09 1.61 -40.97
CA PRO A 6 36.88 1.60 -39.74
C PRO A 6 37.00 0.17 -39.20
N ASP A 7 38.18 -0.16 -38.65
CA ASP A 7 38.46 -1.47 -38.06
C ASP A 7 37.43 -1.76 -36.94
N PRO A 8 36.71 -2.88 -36.97
CA PRO A 8 35.76 -3.27 -35.92
C PRO A 8 36.34 -3.24 -34.50
N ILE A 9 37.65 -3.48 -34.35
CA ILE A 9 38.33 -3.42 -33.05
C ILE A 9 38.47 -1.96 -32.57
N ASP A 10 38.73 -1.02 -33.48
CA ASP A 10 38.83 0.40 -33.14
C ASP A 10 37.45 0.99 -32.84
N GLN A 11 36.40 0.54 -33.54
CA GLN A 11 35.03 0.94 -33.23
C GLN A 11 34.62 0.50 -31.82
N LEU A 12 34.86 -0.76 -31.46
CA LEU A 12 34.55 -1.27 -30.11
C LEU A 12 35.35 -0.55 -29.01
N ARG A 13 36.59 -0.14 -29.31
CA ARG A 13 37.41 0.65 -28.37
C ARG A 13 36.79 2.02 -28.12
N ASN A 14 36.39 2.72 -29.19
CA ASN A 14 35.75 4.03 -29.07
C ASN A 14 34.42 3.94 -28.32
N ASP A 15 33.59 2.93 -28.62
CA ASP A 15 32.31 2.72 -27.95
C ASP A 15 32.49 2.46 -26.43
N LEU A 16 33.54 1.73 -26.06
CA LEU A 16 33.88 1.49 -24.64
C LEU A 16 34.36 2.77 -23.95
N GLU A 17 35.18 3.59 -24.62
CA GLU A 17 35.63 4.88 -24.10
C GLU A 17 34.45 5.83 -23.86
N ASP A 18 33.50 5.88 -24.79
CA ASP A 18 32.27 6.66 -24.66
C ASP A 18 31.38 6.16 -23.51
N ALA A 19 31.23 4.84 -23.37
CA ALA A 19 30.48 4.25 -22.28
C ALA A 19 31.12 4.59 -20.92
N LEU A 20 32.44 4.50 -20.80
CA LEU A 20 33.18 4.86 -19.59
C LEU A 20 33.07 6.35 -19.27
N ALA A 21 33.11 7.22 -20.28
CA ALA A 21 32.92 8.65 -20.10
C ALA A 21 31.50 8.97 -19.60
N ARG A 22 30.49 8.25 -20.10
CA ARG A 22 29.10 8.39 -19.67
C ARG A 22 28.89 7.91 -18.24
N ILE A 23 29.52 6.79 -17.83
CA ILE A 23 29.47 6.30 -16.45
C ILE A 23 30.07 7.33 -15.49
N ARG A 24 31.28 7.83 -15.76
CA ARG A 24 31.92 8.86 -14.92
C ARG A 24 31.07 10.13 -14.79
N ARG A 25 30.37 10.51 -15.86
CA ARG A 25 29.45 11.65 -15.83
C ARG A 25 28.25 11.39 -14.92
N LEU A 26 27.65 10.20 -15.01
CA LEU A 26 26.54 9.81 -14.14
C LEU A 26 26.95 9.73 -12.68
N GLU A 27 28.12 9.18 -12.38
CA GLU A 27 28.67 9.16 -11.02
C GLU A 27 28.81 10.58 -10.43
N LYS A 28 29.30 11.52 -11.23
CA LYS A 28 29.36 12.94 -10.83
C LYS A 28 27.98 13.55 -10.60
N GLN A 29 27.00 13.24 -11.46
CA GLN A 29 25.63 13.73 -11.30
C GLN A 29 24.94 13.16 -10.05
N LEU A 30 25.22 11.89 -9.70
CA LEU A 30 24.69 11.28 -8.48
C LEU A 30 25.29 11.90 -7.23
N ALA A 31 26.60 12.18 -7.22
CA ALA A 31 27.25 12.87 -6.10
C ALA A 31 26.67 14.28 -5.88
N GLU A 32 26.47 15.03 -6.97
CA GLU A 32 25.86 16.36 -6.92
C GLU A 32 24.42 16.32 -6.39
N LEU A 33 23.60 15.38 -6.87
CA LEU A 33 22.23 15.21 -6.36
C LEU A 33 22.20 14.80 -4.88
N HIS A 34 23.16 13.98 -4.45
CA HIS A 34 23.27 13.58 -3.05
C HIS A 34 23.60 14.78 -2.15
N ASP A 35 24.55 15.63 -2.56
CA ASP A 35 24.89 16.86 -1.83
C ASP A 35 23.69 17.82 -1.79
N GLN A 36 22.96 18.00 -2.91
CA GLN A 36 21.75 18.83 -2.95
C GLN A 36 20.66 18.33 -2.00
N VAL A 37 20.43 17.01 -1.94
CA VAL A 37 19.48 16.41 -0.99
C VAL A 37 19.94 16.63 0.46
N SER A 38 21.25 16.50 0.73
CA SER A 38 21.81 16.74 2.07
C SER A 38 21.70 18.21 2.49
N GLU A 39 21.90 19.16 1.58
CA GLU A 39 21.73 20.59 1.84
C GLU A 39 20.27 20.94 2.10
N LEU A 40 19.33 20.38 1.32
CA LEU A 40 17.88 20.54 1.57
C LEU A 40 17.47 19.96 2.93
N ALA A 41 18.04 18.82 3.32
CA ALA A 41 17.82 18.24 4.64
C ALA A 41 18.39 19.11 5.77
N ALA A 42 19.57 19.71 5.57
CA ALA A 42 20.20 20.63 6.53
C ALA A 42 19.55 22.02 6.58
N ALA A 43 18.89 22.44 5.50
CA ALA A 43 18.12 23.68 5.41
C ALA A 43 16.69 23.56 5.98
N SER A 44 16.25 22.33 6.29
CA SER A 44 15.09 22.12 7.16
C SER A 44 15.46 22.56 8.57
N PRO A 45 14.77 23.52 9.19
CA PRO A 45 15.07 23.91 10.56
C PRO A 45 14.71 22.76 11.48
N ALA A 46 15.70 21.92 11.80
CA ALA A 46 15.69 21.10 12.99
C ALA A 46 15.66 22.05 14.19
N ALA A 47 14.46 22.33 14.68
CA ALA A 47 14.25 23.05 15.92
C ALA A 47 14.99 22.34 17.05
N GLY A 48 15.61 23.15 17.91
CA GLY A 48 16.43 22.69 19.02
C GLY A 48 15.67 21.76 19.96
N LEU A 49 16.44 20.89 20.60
CA LEU A 49 16.06 19.93 21.62
C LEU A 49 15.34 20.59 22.82
N GLU A 50 14.02 20.76 22.70
CA GLU A 50 13.08 20.75 23.82
C GLU A 50 12.38 19.38 23.80
N PRO A 51 11.84 18.87 24.94
CA PRO A 51 11.15 17.58 24.94
C PRO A 51 9.87 17.72 24.13
N ASP A 52 9.96 17.31 22.86
CA ASP A 52 8.93 17.48 21.86
C ASP A 52 7.68 16.69 22.27
N GLU A 53 6.56 17.41 22.36
CA GLU A 53 5.23 16.81 22.41
C GLU A 53 5.10 15.87 21.20
N PRO A 54 4.56 14.65 21.33
CA PRO A 54 4.56 13.70 20.24
C PRO A 54 3.81 14.26 19.02
N GLU A 55 4.57 14.60 17.97
CA GLU A 55 4.21 14.58 16.55
C GLU A 55 2.72 14.86 16.25
N ALA A 56 2.25 16.06 16.55
CA ALA A 56 0.93 16.52 16.12
C ALA A 56 0.80 16.60 14.58
N GLU A 57 1.91 16.73 13.85
CA GLU A 57 1.92 16.76 12.37
C GLU A 57 1.72 15.37 11.74
N ASN A 58 2.10 14.27 12.41
CA ASN A 58 1.84 12.91 11.93
C ASN A 58 0.38 12.48 12.23
N ALA A 59 -0.24 13.09 13.24
CA ALA A 59 -1.64 12.82 13.58
C ALA A 59 -2.64 13.27 12.49
N GLU A 60 -2.27 14.25 11.65
CA GLU A 60 -3.08 14.66 10.49
C GLU A 60 -2.96 13.70 9.29
N GLN A 61 -1.96 12.82 9.27
CA GLN A 61 -1.77 11.78 8.25
C GLN A 61 -2.43 10.46 8.64
N LEU A 62 -3.64 10.51 9.20
CA LEU A 62 -4.51 9.34 9.18
C LEU A 62 -4.86 9.06 7.71
N ASN A 63 -4.04 8.25 7.04
CA ASN A 63 -4.26 7.68 5.71
C ASN A 63 -5.45 6.71 5.71
N LEU A 64 -6.51 7.00 6.47
CA LEU A 64 -7.72 6.22 6.44
C LEU A 64 -8.64 6.83 5.40
N ILE A 65 -8.83 6.09 4.30
CA ILE A 65 -9.67 6.51 3.15
C ILE A 65 -11.07 6.99 3.55
N TYR A 66 -11.57 6.55 4.71
CA TYR A 66 -12.88 6.92 5.24
C TYR A 66 -13.10 8.44 5.40
N TYR A 67 -12.07 9.23 5.69
CA TYR A 67 -12.21 10.69 5.89
C TYR A 67 -12.36 11.50 4.59
N SER A 68 -12.40 10.84 3.44
CA SER A 68 -12.47 11.49 2.11
C SER A 68 -13.59 10.94 1.22
N GLU A 69 -14.59 10.28 1.81
CA GLU A 69 -15.65 9.61 1.06
C GLU A 69 -16.30 10.55 0.03
N GLY A 70 -16.28 10.16 -1.25
CA GLY A 70 -16.77 10.96 -2.37
C GLY A 70 -15.74 11.85 -3.08
N SER A 71 -14.49 11.91 -2.61
CA SER A 71 -13.40 12.64 -3.29
C SER A 71 -12.73 11.83 -4.40
N GLU A 72 -11.94 12.49 -5.25
CA GLU A 72 -11.13 11.82 -6.28
C GLU A 72 -9.99 11.00 -5.67
N GLU A 73 -9.40 11.48 -4.58
CA GLU A 73 -8.38 10.78 -3.79
C GLU A 73 -8.93 9.48 -3.24
N TYR A 74 -10.12 9.52 -2.62
CA TYR A 74 -10.82 8.32 -2.15
C TYR A 74 -10.99 7.30 -3.28
N ALA A 75 -11.49 7.74 -4.43
CA ALA A 75 -11.74 6.86 -5.55
C ALA A 75 -10.43 6.23 -6.09
N ARG A 76 -9.32 6.98 -6.09
CA ARG A 76 -8.00 6.48 -6.49
C ARG A 76 -7.48 5.44 -5.51
N GLU A 77 -7.52 5.74 -4.22
CA GLU A 77 -7.09 4.82 -3.17
C GLU A 77 -7.92 3.54 -3.15
N LEU A 78 -9.25 3.65 -3.21
CA LEU A 78 -10.13 2.49 -3.25
C LEU A 78 -9.86 1.60 -4.47
N ARG A 79 -9.51 2.17 -5.62
CA ARG A 79 -9.09 1.40 -6.81
C ARG A 79 -7.76 0.67 -6.59
N ALA A 80 -6.78 1.32 -5.97
CA ALA A 80 -5.49 0.71 -5.65
C ALA A 80 -5.66 -0.44 -4.64
N LEU A 81 -6.43 -0.21 -3.58
CA LEU A 81 -6.81 -1.22 -2.61
C LEU A 81 -7.53 -2.39 -3.30
N ALA A 82 -8.48 -2.11 -4.19
CA ALA A 82 -9.22 -3.16 -4.89
C ALA A 82 -8.36 -4.00 -5.83
N ALA A 83 -7.37 -3.38 -6.49
CA ALA A 83 -6.38 -4.11 -7.26
C ALA A 83 -5.55 -5.02 -6.34
N TRP A 84 -5.05 -4.51 -5.22
CA TRP A 84 -4.29 -5.32 -4.26
C TRP A 84 -5.13 -6.47 -3.66
N VAL A 85 -6.38 -6.23 -3.30
CA VAL A 85 -7.29 -7.29 -2.80
C VAL A 85 -7.45 -8.40 -3.84
N ARG A 86 -7.71 -8.03 -5.10
CA ARG A 86 -7.92 -8.97 -6.20
C ARG A 86 -6.65 -9.73 -6.60
N ASP A 87 -5.52 -9.05 -6.68
CA ASP A 87 -4.31 -9.57 -7.31
C ASP A 87 -3.29 -10.14 -6.30
N VAL A 88 -3.39 -9.74 -5.02
CA VAL A 88 -2.48 -10.16 -3.96
C VAL A 88 -3.23 -10.86 -2.83
N LEU A 89 -4.20 -10.20 -2.17
CA LEU A 89 -4.79 -10.78 -0.96
C LEU A 89 -5.55 -12.07 -1.24
N ILE A 90 -6.50 -12.05 -2.16
CA ILE A 90 -7.42 -13.17 -2.39
C ILE A 90 -6.75 -14.39 -3.02
N PRO A 91 -5.88 -14.25 -4.05
CA PRO A 91 -5.21 -15.41 -4.65
C PRO A 91 -4.36 -16.21 -3.66
N PHE A 92 -3.70 -15.53 -2.71
CA PHE A 92 -2.77 -16.17 -1.78
C PHE A 92 -3.39 -16.51 -0.42
N TYR A 93 -4.27 -15.66 0.10
CA TYR A 93 -4.78 -15.77 1.48
C TYR A 93 -6.31 -15.94 1.56
N GLY A 94 -6.99 -15.89 0.40
CA GLY A 94 -8.44 -15.88 0.31
C GLY A 94 -9.12 -17.15 0.81
N ARG A 95 -8.55 -18.35 0.60
CA ARG A 95 -9.18 -19.67 0.87
C ARG A 95 -10.63 -19.79 0.32
N GLU A 96 -11.18 -21.00 0.24
CA GLU A 96 -12.56 -21.15 -0.24
C GLU A 96 -13.58 -20.53 0.74
N PRO A 97 -14.55 -19.73 0.26
CA PRO A 97 -15.60 -19.19 1.11
C PRO A 97 -16.61 -20.24 1.57
N SER A 98 -17.07 -20.11 2.81
CA SER A 98 -18.03 -21.02 3.43
C SER A 98 -18.94 -20.25 4.39
N SER A 99 -19.94 -20.92 4.96
CA SER A 99 -20.80 -20.34 6.01
C SER A 99 -20.01 -19.92 7.26
N THR A 100 -18.88 -20.56 7.54
CA THR A 100 -18.01 -20.24 8.68
C THR A 100 -16.87 -19.28 8.34
N ARG A 101 -16.69 -18.98 7.05
CA ARG A 101 -15.69 -18.04 6.51
C ARG A 101 -16.27 -17.30 5.30
N PRO A 102 -17.28 -16.44 5.49
CA PRO A 102 -17.92 -15.75 4.36
C PRO A 102 -16.94 -14.84 3.63
N TRP A 103 -17.28 -14.51 2.39
CA TRP A 103 -16.63 -13.46 1.60
C TRP A 103 -17.67 -12.80 0.71
N CYS A 104 -17.77 -11.47 0.77
CA CYS A 104 -18.63 -10.71 -0.13
C CYS A 104 -17.83 -10.22 -1.34
N PRO A 105 -18.21 -10.57 -2.59
CA PRO A 105 -17.58 -10.02 -3.78
C PRO A 105 -17.70 -8.50 -3.89
N ARG A 106 -18.70 -7.90 -3.25
CA ARG A 106 -18.93 -6.45 -3.15
C ARG A 106 -18.39 -5.88 -1.83
N TRP A 107 -17.25 -6.38 -1.34
CA TRP A 107 -16.68 -6.00 -0.05
C TRP A 107 -16.51 -4.48 0.12
N TRP A 108 -16.26 -3.74 -0.97
CA TRP A 108 -16.11 -2.28 -0.94
C TRP A 108 -17.38 -1.53 -0.53
N ALA A 109 -18.54 -2.19 -0.55
CA ALA A 109 -19.79 -1.62 -0.05
C ALA A 109 -19.95 -1.78 1.48
N HIS A 110 -19.06 -2.52 2.14
CA HIS A 110 -19.07 -2.71 3.59
C HIS A 110 -18.04 -1.77 4.24
N PRO A 111 -18.44 -0.70 4.96
CA PRO A 111 -17.51 0.28 5.51
C PRO A 111 -16.43 -0.34 6.42
N GLU A 112 -16.83 -1.27 7.29
CA GLU A 112 -15.88 -1.99 8.16
C GLU A 112 -14.86 -2.80 7.35
N ALA A 113 -15.30 -3.46 6.27
CA ALA A 113 -14.40 -4.23 5.42
C ALA A 113 -13.39 -3.32 4.72
N VAL A 114 -13.86 -2.17 4.21
CA VAL A 114 -13.01 -1.16 3.57
C VAL A 114 -11.93 -0.68 4.55
N THR A 115 -12.31 -0.28 5.77
CA THR A 115 -11.38 0.17 6.81
C THR A 115 -10.35 -0.91 7.16
N ARG A 116 -10.81 -2.13 7.47
CA ARG A 116 -9.92 -3.25 7.85
C ARG A 116 -8.94 -3.62 6.74
N LEU A 117 -9.43 -3.73 5.50
CA LEU A 117 -8.60 -4.07 4.35
C LEU A 117 -7.63 -2.94 4.00
N HIS A 118 -8.05 -1.68 4.15
CA HIS A 118 -7.17 -0.54 3.93
C HIS A 118 -6.02 -0.52 4.93
N SER A 119 -6.31 -0.64 6.23
CA SER A 119 -5.26 -0.72 7.27
C SER A 119 -4.33 -1.91 7.06
N LEU A 120 -4.86 -3.06 6.66
CA LEU A 120 -4.06 -4.24 6.34
C LEU A 120 -3.13 -4.00 5.14
N TRP A 121 -3.61 -3.30 4.11
CA TRP A 121 -2.84 -2.96 2.94
C TRP A 121 -1.75 -1.92 3.23
N LEU A 122 -2.01 -0.92 4.07
CA LEU A 122 -0.98 0.03 4.54
C LEU A 122 0.14 -0.71 5.31
N ALA A 123 -0.23 -1.61 6.23
CA ALA A 123 0.75 -2.43 6.92
C ALA A 123 1.54 -3.34 5.97
N TRP A 124 0.91 -3.81 4.89
CA TRP A 124 1.60 -4.59 3.85
C TRP A 124 2.65 -3.74 3.14
N GLN A 125 2.32 -2.51 2.75
CA GLN A 125 3.27 -1.60 2.08
C GLN A 125 4.49 -1.34 2.96
N GLU A 126 4.26 -0.99 4.23
CA GLU A 126 5.33 -0.69 5.18
C GLU A 126 6.23 -1.92 5.44
N LEU A 127 5.63 -3.07 5.73
CA LEU A 127 6.36 -4.26 6.17
C LEU A 127 6.90 -5.13 5.03
N THR A 128 6.54 -4.82 3.78
CA THR A 128 7.14 -5.46 2.60
C THR A 128 8.09 -4.52 1.85
N ASP A 129 8.26 -3.29 2.34
CA ASP A 129 9.30 -2.39 1.85
C ASP A 129 10.70 -3.05 1.97
N PRO A 130 11.59 -2.89 0.98
CA PRO A 130 12.95 -3.43 1.04
C PRO A 130 13.74 -3.04 2.31
N ALA A 131 13.43 -1.89 2.92
CA ALA A 131 14.04 -1.40 4.15
C ALA A 131 13.49 -2.07 5.43
N ALA A 132 12.32 -2.71 5.39
CA ALA A 132 11.69 -3.34 6.56
C ALA A 132 12.45 -4.59 7.09
N GLY A 133 13.46 -5.05 6.35
CA GLY A 133 14.30 -6.18 6.72
C GLY A 133 13.69 -7.55 6.42
N ARG A 134 14.48 -8.61 6.64
CA ARG A 134 14.15 -9.98 6.17
C ARG A 134 12.93 -10.62 6.83
N LEU A 135 12.45 -10.09 7.95
CA LEU A 135 11.30 -10.64 8.69
C LEU A 135 10.01 -9.85 8.45
N GLY A 136 10.04 -8.75 7.69
CA GLY A 136 8.89 -7.84 7.52
C GLY A 136 7.62 -8.56 7.06
N LEU A 137 7.72 -9.39 6.02
CA LEU A 137 6.57 -10.18 5.55
C LEU A 137 6.02 -11.13 6.63
N LYS A 138 6.88 -11.76 7.44
CA LYS A 138 6.42 -12.67 8.49
C LYS A 138 5.73 -11.91 9.62
N THR A 139 6.24 -10.74 9.98
CA THR A 139 5.61 -9.83 10.93
C THR A 139 4.24 -9.38 10.41
N TRP A 140 4.16 -8.98 9.14
CA TRP A 140 2.90 -8.60 8.50
C TRP A 140 1.84 -9.70 8.57
N GLU A 141 2.22 -10.94 8.22
CA GLU A 141 1.31 -12.08 8.27
C GLU A 141 0.77 -12.33 9.69
N ARG A 142 1.68 -12.41 10.67
CA ARG A 142 1.36 -12.77 12.05
C ARG A 142 0.52 -11.70 12.75
N ASP A 143 0.92 -10.44 12.61
CA ASP A 143 0.41 -9.35 13.43
C ASP A 143 -0.78 -8.63 12.79
N TYR A 144 -0.91 -8.68 11.46
CA TYR A 144 -1.92 -7.90 10.73
C TYR A 144 -2.84 -8.76 9.89
N LEU A 145 -2.29 -9.61 9.01
CA LEU A 145 -3.09 -10.42 8.08
C LEU A 145 -3.98 -11.42 8.81
N ASP A 146 -3.39 -12.29 9.64
CA ASP A 146 -4.11 -13.38 10.28
C ASP A 146 -5.25 -12.88 11.20
N PRO A 147 -5.04 -11.85 12.06
CA PRO A 147 -6.13 -11.26 12.84
C PRO A 147 -7.18 -10.58 11.96
N THR A 148 -6.77 -9.80 10.95
CA THR A 148 -7.72 -9.08 10.08
C THR A 148 -8.61 -10.05 9.32
N MET A 149 -8.04 -11.09 8.70
CA MET A 149 -8.80 -12.08 7.94
C MET A 149 -9.71 -12.92 8.83
N ARG A 150 -9.33 -13.15 10.09
CA ARG A 150 -10.16 -13.85 11.08
C ARG A 150 -11.43 -13.07 11.40
N GLU A 151 -11.30 -11.79 11.73
CA GLU A 151 -12.44 -10.92 12.07
C GLU A 151 -13.31 -10.62 10.84
N LEU A 152 -12.69 -10.24 9.72
CA LEU A 152 -13.39 -9.87 8.49
C LEU A 152 -14.29 -11.01 7.97
N ARG A 153 -13.85 -12.25 8.18
CA ARG A 153 -14.54 -13.47 7.73
C ARG A 153 -15.06 -14.30 8.89
N ALA A 154 -15.30 -13.70 10.04
CA ALA A 154 -15.99 -14.38 11.13
C ALA A 154 -17.45 -14.67 10.70
N PRO A 155 -18.08 -15.76 11.20
CA PRO A 155 -19.49 -16.07 10.91
C PRO A 155 -20.46 -14.97 11.35
N ASP A 156 -20.06 -14.14 12.31
CA ASP A 156 -20.74 -12.96 12.86
C ASP A 156 -20.09 -11.64 12.41
N GLY A 157 -19.12 -11.70 11.48
CA GLY A 157 -18.41 -10.55 10.96
C GLY A 157 -19.21 -9.74 9.92
N PRO A 158 -18.59 -8.74 9.27
CA PRO A 158 -19.26 -7.81 8.36
C PRO A 158 -19.86 -8.46 7.10
N PHE A 159 -19.40 -9.67 6.75
CA PHE A 159 -19.93 -10.45 5.63
C PHE A 159 -20.94 -11.53 6.03
N SER A 160 -21.32 -11.63 7.31
CA SER A 160 -22.21 -12.68 7.84
C SER A 160 -23.57 -12.74 7.13
N ALA A 161 -24.10 -11.59 6.69
CA ALA A 161 -25.35 -11.50 5.95
C ALA A 161 -25.20 -11.62 4.42
N CYS A 162 -23.98 -11.90 3.93
CA CYS A 162 -23.71 -12.10 2.51
C CYS A 162 -23.51 -13.59 2.19
N SER A 163 -24.02 -14.03 1.04
CA SER A 163 -23.85 -15.41 0.58
C SER A 163 -23.41 -15.47 -0.87
N GLN A 164 -22.64 -16.50 -1.19
CA GLN A 164 -22.27 -16.78 -2.58
C GLN A 164 -23.42 -17.46 -3.32
N ALA A 165 -23.43 -17.31 -4.64
CA ALA A 165 -24.33 -18.07 -5.48
C ALA A 165 -24.00 -19.58 -5.34
N MET A 166 -24.98 -20.35 -4.87
CA MET A 166 -24.84 -21.78 -4.59
C MET A 166 -26.08 -22.50 -5.14
N HIS A 167 -25.89 -23.59 -5.87
CA HIS A 167 -26.97 -24.46 -6.35
C HIS A 167 -28.17 -23.73 -7.01
N GLY A 168 -27.90 -22.72 -7.83
CA GLY A 168 -28.94 -21.96 -8.54
C GLY A 168 -29.59 -20.84 -7.72
N HIS A 169 -29.16 -20.62 -6.48
CA HIS A 169 -29.49 -19.41 -5.73
C HIS A 169 -28.58 -18.25 -6.12
N GLU A 170 -29.16 -17.06 -6.24
CA GLU A 170 -28.41 -15.83 -6.49
C GLU A 170 -27.56 -15.46 -5.26
N ALA A 171 -26.41 -14.84 -5.52
CA ALA A 171 -25.56 -14.31 -4.46
C ALA A 171 -26.31 -13.20 -3.70
N GLN A 172 -26.21 -13.20 -2.37
CA GLN A 172 -26.84 -12.19 -1.52
C GLN A 172 -25.80 -11.19 -1.03
N HIS A 173 -26.14 -9.91 -1.11
CA HIS A 173 -25.38 -8.82 -0.51
C HIS A 173 -26.31 -8.03 0.41
N ARG A 174 -25.93 -7.93 1.68
CA ARG A 174 -26.66 -7.17 2.69
C ARG A 174 -25.69 -6.54 3.67
N LEU A 175 -25.91 -5.26 3.95
CA LEU A 175 -25.22 -4.53 5.01
C LEU A 175 -25.93 -4.76 6.34
N LEU A 176 -25.15 -4.90 7.41
CA LEU A 176 -25.65 -4.93 8.77
C LEU A 176 -25.83 -3.49 9.25
N ASP A 177 -26.90 -3.25 10.01
CA ASP A 177 -27.11 -1.96 10.65
C ASP A 177 -26.13 -1.80 11.82
N PRO A 178 -25.44 -0.64 11.96
CA PRO A 178 -24.60 -0.38 13.10
C PRO A 178 -25.44 -0.27 14.38
N PRO A 179 -24.82 -0.52 15.56
CA PRO A 179 -25.48 -0.26 16.84
C PRO A 179 -25.88 1.22 16.93
N GLN A 180 -27.04 1.47 17.53
CA GLN A 180 -27.53 2.83 17.74
C GLN A 180 -26.70 3.52 18.82
N VAL A 181 -26.30 4.76 18.57
CA VAL A 181 -25.55 5.60 19.52
C VAL A 181 -26.38 6.85 19.80
N GLU A 182 -26.59 7.17 21.07
CA GLU A 182 -27.27 8.40 21.47
C GLU A 182 -26.31 9.59 21.39
N ASP A 183 -26.86 10.77 21.06
CA ASP A 183 -26.08 12.00 21.08
C ASP A 183 -25.59 12.33 22.49
N VAL A 184 -24.36 12.82 22.58
CA VAL A 184 -23.81 13.32 23.85
C VAL A 184 -24.63 14.55 24.26
N PRO A 185 -25.25 14.58 25.46
CA PRO A 185 -25.99 15.76 25.92
C PRO A 185 -25.09 16.99 25.94
N PRO A 186 -25.61 18.19 25.62
CA PRO A 186 -24.85 19.42 25.78
C PRO A 186 -24.47 19.62 27.26
N LEU A 187 -23.28 20.18 27.51
CA LEU A 187 -22.76 20.54 28.83
C LEU A 187 -23.61 21.62 29.51
#